data_AF-A0AAJ2E865-F1
#
_entry.id   AF-A0AAJ2E865-F1
#
_cell.length_a   1.000
_cell.length_b   1.000
_cell.length_c   1.000
_cell.angle_alpha   90.00
_cell.angle_beta   90.00
_cell.angle_gamma   90.00
#
_symmetry.space_group_name_H-M   'P 1'
#
loop_
_entity.id
_entity.type
_entity.pdbx_description
1 polymer ?
#
loop_
_entity_poly.entity_id
_entity_poly.type
_entity_poly.pdbx_seq_one_letter_code
_entity_poly.pdbx_strand_id
1 'polypeptide(L)'
;MDQLATGARSRTVAPRFSPGLQCGNRVDIQCPECVCEAERLYGFTVGLVWHAFDFVTRCPVHESSLRNGGTRSLLEVELNNVRTRGARENSLRFAQRVRDILQPGSQRPPWARILGQLESHGFLTQEGRVRLVPLDQAFKRFYSDGFEDVRQDWLVKNVSVAEVCVRAAARGRAIHPVLLILLEEMAANVDSVVRQRSFHLVPDIAFKADAEAVMAHRAQWGAHLAANPGLTRTQLRRTATATWAWLSRNDRTWLLANQVSATKPPGGRPPAQLPGPLLDAIRCNTTDLRYSAEGREPLPSAYQERLGFGMTEYTYDRVARTLNESTAHRQLPANRQVFVTRRVARATADPACGGTQALSVIARVARLRPETLVDFYQPT
;
A
#
# COMPACT_ATOMS: atom_id res chain seq x y z
N MET A 1 -7.61 -23.35 -2.39
CA MET A 1 -6.75 -22.71 -1.39
C MET A 1 -5.30 -23.24 -1.40
N ASP A 2 -4.85 -24.01 -2.41
CA ASP A 2 -3.72 -24.93 -2.21
C ASP A 2 -2.30 -24.35 -2.35
N GLN A 3 -2.15 -23.04 -2.59
CA GLN A 3 -1.07 -22.16 -2.06
C GLN A 3 -1.63 -20.74 -1.89
N LEU A 4 -2.86 -20.66 -1.40
CA LEU A 4 -3.87 -19.75 -1.95
C LEU A 4 -4.12 -19.86 -3.48
N ALA A 5 -3.32 -20.61 -4.26
CA ALA A 5 -3.81 -21.30 -5.47
C ALA A 5 -3.06 -22.58 -5.96
N THR A 6 -1.72 -22.78 -5.85
CA THR A 6 -1.01 -23.91 -6.55
C THR A 6 0.25 -24.53 -5.87
N GLY A 7 0.21 -25.09 -4.65
CA GLY A 7 1.31 -24.84 -3.72
C GLY A 7 2.48 -25.72 -3.38
N ALA A 8 3.55 -25.66 -4.17
CA ALA A 8 4.72 -26.52 -4.01
C ALA A 8 5.74 -26.19 -2.88
N ARG A 9 5.50 -25.23 -1.97
CA ARG A 9 6.47 -24.81 -0.93
C ARG A 9 5.84 -24.53 0.44
N SER A 10 6.50 -25.04 1.49
CA SER A 10 6.05 -25.21 2.88
C SER A 10 5.83 -23.94 3.72
N ARG A 11 5.99 -22.74 3.16
CA ARG A 11 5.71 -21.47 3.86
C ARG A 11 4.89 -20.53 3.00
N THR A 12 3.61 -20.39 3.31
CA THR A 12 2.70 -19.37 2.78
C THR A 12 3.04 -18.01 3.39
N VAL A 13 4.12 -17.39 2.93
CA VAL A 13 4.35 -15.97 3.19
C VAL A 13 3.67 -15.20 2.08
N ALA A 14 2.44 -14.73 2.32
CA ALA A 14 1.84 -13.72 1.45
C ALA A 14 2.84 -12.54 1.37
N PRO A 15 3.19 -12.07 0.17
CA PRO A 15 4.10 -10.93 0.04
C PRO A 15 3.49 -9.75 0.80
N ARG A 16 4.28 -9.07 1.64
CA ARG A 16 3.82 -7.87 2.34
C ARG A 16 3.94 -6.65 1.44
N PHE A 17 3.08 -5.66 1.67
CA PHE A 17 3.26 -4.35 1.05
C PHE A 17 4.47 -3.61 1.61
N SER A 18 4.85 -2.51 0.96
CA SER A 18 5.83 -1.58 1.51
C SER A 18 5.38 -1.06 2.88
N PRO A 19 6.32 -0.68 3.77
CA PRO A 19 6.00 -0.12 5.08
C PRO A 19 5.01 1.04 4.97
N GLY A 20 4.04 1.07 5.88
CA GLY A 20 2.99 2.10 5.92
C GLY A 20 1.85 1.91 4.91
N LEU A 21 1.99 1.02 3.93
CA LEU A 21 0.90 0.73 3.00
C LEU A 21 -0.01 -0.39 3.52
N GLN A 22 0.56 -1.44 4.11
CA GLN A 22 -0.24 -2.53 4.68
C GLN A 22 -1.02 -2.06 5.92
N CYS A 23 -2.21 -2.62 6.11
CA CYS A 23 -2.96 -2.38 7.33
C CYS A 23 -2.25 -2.95 8.55
N GLY A 24 -2.51 -2.28 9.68
CA GLY A 24 -1.98 -2.64 10.97
C GLY A 24 -2.88 -3.61 11.72
N ASN A 25 -3.11 -3.31 12.98
CA ASN A 25 -3.99 -4.09 13.84
C ASN A 25 -5.47 -3.77 13.58
N ARG A 26 -6.24 -4.78 13.14
CA ARG A 26 -7.67 -4.66 12.78
C ARG A 26 -8.61 -5.48 13.67
N VAL A 27 -8.16 -5.89 14.86
CA VAL A 27 -8.93 -6.78 15.77
C VAL A 27 -10.22 -6.17 16.29
N ASP A 28 -10.30 -4.84 16.41
CA ASP A 28 -11.46 -4.16 16.99
C ASP A 28 -12.39 -3.58 15.90
N ILE A 29 -12.11 -3.82 14.61
CA ILE A 29 -12.95 -3.31 13.51
C ILE A 29 -14.21 -4.16 13.35
N GLN A 30 -15.37 -3.53 13.49
CA GLN A 30 -16.66 -4.24 13.48
C GLN A 30 -17.79 -3.47 12.78
N CYS A 31 -18.76 -4.24 12.29
CA CYS A 31 -20.02 -3.74 11.75
C CYS A 31 -21.05 -3.70 12.89
N PRO A 32 -21.73 -2.57 13.16
CA PRO A 32 -22.74 -2.47 14.21
C PRO A 32 -23.86 -3.51 14.07
N GLU A 33 -24.29 -3.78 12.85
CA GLU A 33 -25.37 -4.71 12.55
C GLU A 33 -24.93 -6.17 12.79
N CYS A 34 -23.72 -6.56 12.36
CA CYS A 34 -23.15 -7.86 12.69
C CYS A 34 -23.01 -8.06 14.20
N VAL A 35 -22.68 -7.01 14.95
CA VAL A 35 -22.57 -7.06 16.42
C VAL A 35 -23.94 -7.34 17.03
N CYS A 36 -24.97 -6.58 16.65
CA CYS A 36 -26.34 -6.80 17.13
C CYS A 36 -26.85 -8.22 16.79
N GLU A 37 -26.55 -8.72 15.58
CA GLU A 37 -26.90 -10.08 15.18
C GLU A 37 -26.16 -11.14 16.00
N ALA A 38 -24.86 -10.96 16.24
CA ALA A 38 -24.06 -11.89 17.03
C ALA A 38 -24.50 -11.93 18.49
N GLU A 39 -24.77 -10.78 19.10
CA GLU A 39 -25.31 -10.70 20.46
C GLU A 39 -26.67 -11.39 20.56
N ARG A 40 -27.55 -11.18 19.58
CA ARG A 40 -28.86 -11.83 19.54
C ARG A 40 -28.78 -13.35 19.35
N LEU A 41 -27.85 -13.83 18.52
CA LEU A 41 -27.74 -15.25 18.17
C LEU A 41 -26.91 -16.07 19.15
N TYR A 42 -25.85 -15.47 19.70
CA TYR A 42 -24.82 -16.17 20.48
C TYR A 42 -24.65 -15.62 21.90
N GLY A 43 -25.19 -14.43 22.20
CA GLY A 43 -25.03 -13.78 23.50
C GLY A 43 -23.69 -13.07 23.70
N PHE A 44 -22.85 -12.99 22.67
CA PHE A 44 -21.56 -12.31 22.70
C PHE A 44 -21.17 -11.77 21.32
N THR A 45 -20.21 -10.84 21.29
CA THR A 45 -19.70 -10.25 20.05
C THR A 45 -18.63 -11.13 19.42
N VAL A 46 -18.56 -11.13 18.08
CA VAL A 46 -17.57 -11.91 17.32
C VAL A 46 -16.79 -11.04 16.35
N GLY A 47 -15.48 -11.27 16.28
CA GLY A 47 -14.63 -10.70 15.24
C GLY A 47 -14.78 -11.48 13.94
N LEU A 48 -15.23 -10.83 12.87
CA LEU A 48 -15.38 -11.47 11.57
C LEU A 48 -14.10 -11.31 10.74
N VAL A 49 -13.60 -12.42 10.19
CA VAL A 49 -12.32 -12.46 9.44
C VAL A 49 -12.31 -11.47 8.27
N TRP A 50 -13.44 -11.30 7.58
CA TRP A 50 -13.54 -10.35 6.47
C TRP A 50 -13.49 -8.87 6.91
N HIS A 51 -13.89 -8.52 8.15
CA HIS A 51 -13.70 -7.16 8.68
C HIS A 51 -12.22 -6.85 8.95
N ALA A 52 -11.48 -7.88 9.39
CA ALA A 52 -10.06 -7.78 9.70
C ALA A 52 -9.16 -7.79 8.44
N PHE A 53 -9.71 -8.00 7.25
CA PHE A 53 -8.94 -8.01 6.01
C PHE A 53 -8.45 -6.60 5.63
N ASP A 54 -7.26 -6.52 5.04
CA ASP A 54 -6.61 -5.26 4.66
C ASP A 54 -7.54 -4.41 3.78
N PHE A 55 -7.69 -3.13 4.14
CA PHE A 55 -8.45 -2.09 3.45
C PHE A 55 -9.98 -2.27 3.42
N VAL A 56 -10.55 -3.25 4.11
CA VAL A 56 -12.00 -3.38 4.20
C VAL A 56 -12.56 -2.26 5.09
N THR A 57 -13.31 -1.32 4.53
CA THR A 57 -13.92 -0.21 5.29
C THR A 57 -15.43 -0.40 5.50
N ARG A 58 -16.03 -1.38 4.82
CA ARG A 58 -17.47 -1.65 4.84
C ARG A 58 -17.79 -3.11 5.09
N CYS A 59 -18.92 -3.35 5.75
CA CYS A 59 -19.46 -4.69 5.89
C CYS A 59 -19.93 -5.21 4.52
N PRO A 60 -19.49 -6.39 4.05
CA PRO A 60 -19.96 -6.97 2.79
C PRO A 60 -21.39 -7.52 2.87
N VAL A 61 -22.00 -7.57 4.05
CA VAL A 61 -23.36 -8.06 4.30
C VAL A 61 -24.32 -6.88 4.47
N HIS A 62 -24.03 -6.00 5.44
CA HIS A 62 -24.90 -4.89 5.82
C HIS A 62 -24.58 -3.58 5.11
N GLU A 63 -23.52 -3.56 4.30
CA GLU A 63 -23.03 -2.40 3.53
C GLU A 63 -22.65 -1.16 4.37
N SER A 64 -22.73 -1.28 5.69
CA SER A 64 -22.46 -0.24 6.66
C SER A 64 -20.95 -0.02 6.82
N SER A 65 -20.58 1.21 7.18
CA SER A 65 -19.20 1.54 7.48
C SER A 65 -18.76 0.86 8.77
N LEU A 66 -17.60 0.20 8.71
CA LEU A 66 -17.01 -0.45 9.87
C LEU A 66 -16.53 0.60 10.87
N ARG A 67 -16.70 0.29 12.16
CA ARG A 67 -16.36 1.16 13.28
C ARG A 67 -15.35 0.47 14.18
N ASN A 68 -14.62 1.26 14.94
CA ASN A 68 -13.75 0.74 15.99
C ASN A 68 -14.60 0.41 17.22
N GLY A 69 -14.60 -0.87 17.61
CA GLY A 69 -15.25 -1.39 18.82
C GLY A 69 -14.39 -1.35 20.07
N GLY A 70 -13.12 -0.96 19.94
CA GLY A 70 -12.15 -0.99 21.04
C GLY A 70 -11.10 0.12 20.91
N THR A 71 -9.88 -0.13 21.36
CA THR A 71 -8.80 0.87 21.40
C THR A 71 -7.63 0.54 20.47
N ARG A 72 -7.64 -0.64 19.84
CA ARG A 72 -6.45 -1.20 19.17
C ARG A 72 -6.46 -1.06 17.64
N SER A 73 -7.54 -0.50 17.08
CA SER A 73 -7.72 -0.32 15.62
C SER A 73 -8.16 1.09 15.24
N LEU A 74 -7.87 2.08 16.07
CA LEU A 74 -8.36 3.45 15.87
C LEU A 74 -7.77 4.10 14.61
N LEU A 75 -6.47 3.94 14.35
CA LEU A 75 -5.85 4.44 13.12
C LEU A 75 -6.50 3.86 11.86
N GLU A 76 -6.89 2.58 11.89
CA GLU A 76 -7.52 1.92 10.75
C GLU A 76 -8.89 2.52 10.39
N VAL A 77 -9.54 3.19 11.35
CA VAL A 77 -10.76 3.98 11.10
C VAL A 77 -10.41 5.41 10.69
N GLU A 78 -9.39 6.03 11.28
CA GLU A 78 -8.98 7.40 10.94
C GLU A 78 -8.39 7.53 9.54
N LEU A 79 -7.82 6.45 9.00
CA LEU A 79 -7.35 6.38 7.61
C LEU A 79 -8.49 6.22 6.59
N ASN A 80 -9.74 6.14 7.05
CA ASN A 80 -10.91 6.13 6.18
C ASN A 80 -11.36 7.57 5.92
N ASN A 81 -11.32 7.97 4.65
CA ASN A 81 -11.77 9.27 4.18
C ASN A 81 -12.85 9.08 3.11
N VAL A 82 -14.12 9.20 3.52
CA VAL A 82 -15.25 9.07 2.60
C VAL A 82 -15.40 10.36 1.80
N ARG A 83 -14.79 10.40 0.61
CA ARG A 83 -14.80 11.60 -0.25
C ARG A 83 -15.92 11.62 -1.27
N THR A 84 -16.26 10.46 -1.83
CA THR A 84 -17.19 10.37 -2.97
C THR A 84 -18.09 9.14 -2.86
N ARG A 85 -19.24 9.19 -3.55
CA ARG A 85 -20.11 8.02 -3.71
C ARG A 85 -19.38 6.86 -4.40
N GLY A 86 -18.57 7.14 -5.43
CA GLY A 86 -17.79 6.13 -6.13
C GLY A 86 -16.74 5.45 -5.25
N ALA A 87 -16.07 6.19 -4.36
CA ALA A 87 -15.14 5.60 -3.38
C ALA A 87 -15.85 4.63 -2.43
N ARG A 88 -17.06 4.98 -1.98
CA ARG A 88 -17.92 4.11 -1.19
C ARG A 88 -18.30 2.84 -1.95
N GLU A 89 -18.72 2.96 -3.20
CA GLU A 89 -19.09 1.82 -4.05
C GLU A 89 -17.89 0.90 -4.31
N ASN A 90 -16.72 1.45 -4.63
CA ASN A 90 -15.50 0.67 -4.82
C ASN A 90 -15.11 -0.10 -3.56
N SER A 91 -15.19 0.56 -2.40
CA SER A 91 -14.85 -0.05 -1.11
C SER A 91 -15.83 -1.18 -0.73
N LEU A 92 -17.11 -1.01 -1.05
CA LEU A 92 -18.12 -2.05 -0.86
C LEU A 92 -17.88 -3.26 -1.79
N ARG A 93 -17.66 -3.03 -3.09
CA ARG A 93 -17.35 -4.11 -4.05
C ARG A 93 -16.11 -4.89 -3.65
N PHE A 94 -15.06 -4.18 -3.21
CA PHE A 94 -13.86 -4.79 -2.68
C PHE A 94 -14.16 -5.67 -1.46
N ALA A 95 -14.94 -5.19 -0.49
CA ALA A 95 -15.32 -5.96 0.69
C ALA A 95 -16.14 -7.22 0.33
N GLN A 96 -17.08 -7.10 -0.61
CA GLN A 96 -17.87 -8.23 -1.12
C GLN A 96 -16.95 -9.28 -1.75
N ARG A 97 -15.99 -8.86 -2.57
CA ARG A 97 -15.03 -9.77 -3.20
C ARG A 97 -14.09 -10.44 -2.20
N VAL A 98 -13.69 -9.74 -1.13
CA VAL A 98 -12.97 -10.32 0.01
C VAL A 98 -13.78 -11.44 0.64
N ARG A 99 -15.08 -11.21 0.92
CA ARG A 99 -15.97 -12.23 1.49
C ARG A 99 -16.05 -13.45 0.58
N ASP A 100 -16.26 -13.26 -0.72
CA ASP A 100 -16.36 -14.35 -1.70
C ASP A 100 -15.09 -15.23 -1.71
N ILE A 101 -13.91 -14.62 -1.65
CA ILE A 101 -12.63 -15.34 -1.66
C ILE A 101 -12.37 -16.07 -0.35
N LEU A 102 -12.86 -15.56 0.77
CA LEU A 102 -12.74 -16.19 2.08
C LEU A 102 -13.77 -17.30 2.32
N GLN A 103 -14.82 -17.41 1.50
CA GLN A 103 -15.81 -18.48 1.64
C GLN A 103 -15.21 -19.86 1.30
N PRO A 104 -15.45 -20.89 2.14
CA PRO A 104 -15.03 -22.26 1.84
C PRO A 104 -15.82 -22.80 0.65
N GLY A 105 -15.15 -23.08 -0.47
CA GLY A 105 -15.80 -23.63 -1.66
C GLY A 105 -14.89 -23.54 -2.87
N SER A 106 -14.77 -24.65 -3.59
CA SER A 106 -13.82 -24.88 -4.69
C SER A 106 -13.91 -23.81 -5.80
N GLN A 107 -13.12 -22.74 -5.66
CA GLN A 107 -12.90 -21.76 -6.72
C GLN A 107 -11.66 -22.18 -7.52
N ARG A 108 -11.77 -22.12 -8.85
CA ARG A 108 -10.59 -22.12 -9.74
C ARG A 108 -9.58 -21.08 -9.24
N PRO A 109 -8.26 -21.30 -9.39
CA PRO A 109 -7.24 -20.32 -9.09
C PRO A 109 -7.66 -18.92 -9.56
N PRO A 110 -7.71 -17.90 -8.68
CA PRO A 110 -8.15 -16.55 -9.04
C PRO A 110 -7.46 -16.02 -10.30
N TRP A 111 -6.17 -16.34 -10.44
CA TRP A 111 -5.38 -15.97 -11.60
C TRP A 111 -5.90 -16.51 -12.94
N ALA A 112 -6.38 -17.75 -12.99
CA ALA A 112 -6.91 -18.33 -14.23
C ALA A 112 -8.21 -17.63 -14.67
N ARG A 113 -9.06 -17.24 -13.71
CA ARG A 113 -10.29 -16.47 -13.97
C ARG A 113 -9.95 -15.07 -14.48
N ILE A 114 -8.98 -14.41 -13.83
CA ILE A 114 -8.46 -13.10 -14.26
C ILE A 114 -7.97 -13.17 -15.70
N LEU A 115 -7.13 -14.15 -16.05
CA LEU A 115 -6.60 -14.26 -17.41
C LEU A 115 -7.72 -14.43 -18.46
N GLY A 116 -8.71 -15.29 -18.21
CA GLY A 116 -9.84 -15.46 -19.13
C GLY A 116 -10.64 -14.16 -19.34
N GLN A 117 -10.83 -13.38 -18.28
CA GLN A 117 -11.49 -12.06 -18.37
C GLN A 117 -10.62 -11.03 -19.12
N LEU A 118 -9.32 -10.98 -18.82
CA LEU A 118 -8.40 -10.10 -19.53
C LEU A 118 -8.32 -10.45 -21.03
N GLU A 119 -8.47 -11.71 -21.39
CA GLU A 119 -8.51 -12.17 -22.77
C GLU A 119 -9.81 -11.73 -23.46
N SER A 120 -10.97 -11.95 -22.82
CA SER A 120 -12.26 -11.52 -23.37
C SER A 120 -12.35 -10.01 -23.57
N HIS A 121 -11.61 -9.22 -22.78
CA HIS A 121 -11.54 -7.76 -22.90
C HIS A 121 -10.37 -7.25 -23.77
N GLY A 122 -9.62 -8.15 -24.43
CA GLY A 122 -8.56 -7.77 -25.37
C GLY A 122 -7.27 -7.24 -24.72
N PHE A 123 -7.09 -7.41 -23.41
CA PHE A 123 -5.84 -7.09 -22.71
C PHE A 123 -4.76 -8.16 -22.88
N LEU A 124 -5.09 -9.32 -23.43
CA LEU A 124 -4.15 -10.35 -23.85
C LEU A 124 -4.04 -10.38 -25.39
N THR A 125 -2.85 -10.64 -25.91
CA THR A 125 -2.64 -10.98 -27.33
C THR A 125 -2.97 -12.45 -27.58
N GLN A 126 -3.15 -12.83 -28.84
CA GLN A 126 -3.31 -14.25 -29.23
C GLN A 126 -2.12 -15.13 -28.80
N GLU A 127 -0.94 -14.54 -28.61
CA GLU A 127 0.27 -15.20 -28.09
C GLU A 127 0.31 -15.27 -26.55
N GLY A 128 -0.76 -14.85 -25.86
CA GLY A 128 -0.85 -14.84 -24.40
C GLY A 128 -0.06 -13.72 -23.71
N ARG A 129 0.38 -12.68 -24.46
CA ARG A 129 1.11 -11.54 -23.88
C ARG A 129 0.15 -10.48 -23.35
N VAL A 130 0.39 -10.01 -22.13
CA VAL A 130 -0.43 -8.94 -21.52
C VAL A 130 -0.04 -7.58 -22.08
N ARG A 131 -1.03 -6.84 -22.57
CA ARG A 131 -0.92 -5.42 -22.97
C ARG A 131 -0.91 -4.54 -21.71
N LEU A 132 0.24 -4.48 -21.04
CA LEU A 132 0.39 -3.85 -19.72
C LEU A 132 -0.02 -2.37 -19.68
N VAL A 133 0.33 -1.57 -20.70
CA VAL A 133 0.03 -0.13 -20.71
C VAL A 133 -1.48 0.14 -20.79
N PRO A 134 -2.23 -0.43 -21.77
CA PRO A 134 -3.69 -0.33 -21.78
C PRO A 134 -4.35 -0.87 -20.51
N LEU A 135 -3.84 -1.98 -19.97
CA LEU A 135 -4.37 -2.59 -18.76
C LEU A 135 -4.19 -1.68 -17.54
N ASP A 136 -3.03 -1.06 -17.36
CA ASP A 136 -2.76 -0.11 -16.27
C ASP A 136 -3.64 1.14 -16.37
N GLN A 137 -3.85 1.65 -17.58
CA GLN A 137 -4.74 2.79 -17.82
C GLN A 137 -6.20 2.45 -17.52
N ALA A 138 -6.68 1.28 -17.98
CA ALA A 138 -8.01 0.80 -17.69
C ALA A 138 -8.21 0.58 -16.19
N PHE A 139 -7.22 0.01 -15.50
CA PHE A 139 -7.22 -0.20 -14.06
C PHE A 139 -7.37 1.12 -13.29
N LYS A 140 -6.52 2.11 -13.60
CA LYS A 140 -6.58 3.44 -12.94
C LYS A 140 -7.88 4.17 -13.21
N ARG A 141 -8.43 4.02 -14.42
CA ARG A 141 -9.72 4.61 -14.78
C ARG A 141 -10.89 3.93 -14.08
N PHE A 142 -10.86 2.60 -13.97
CA PHE A 142 -11.88 1.85 -13.25
C PHE A 142 -11.98 2.27 -11.78
N TYR A 143 -10.83 2.54 -11.15
CA TYR A 143 -10.76 3.03 -9.77
C TYR A 143 -10.54 4.55 -9.67
N SER A 144 -10.99 5.34 -10.66
CA SER A 144 -10.77 6.80 -10.67
C SER A 144 -11.36 7.52 -9.47
N ASP A 145 -12.51 7.04 -8.99
CA ASP A 145 -13.21 7.59 -7.84
C ASP A 145 -12.53 7.27 -6.50
N GLY A 146 -11.54 6.36 -6.53
CA GLY A 146 -10.75 6.00 -5.36
C GLY A 146 -11.41 5.00 -4.44
N PHE A 147 -10.94 4.99 -3.19
CA PHE A 147 -11.41 4.15 -2.08
C PHE A 147 -11.57 4.99 -0.82
N GLU A 148 -12.32 4.47 0.16
CA GLU A 148 -12.45 5.11 1.47
C GLU A 148 -11.13 5.06 2.23
N ASP A 149 -10.40 3.94 2.20
CA ASP A 149 -9.06 3.86 2.81
C ASP A 149 -8.03 4.61 1.96
N VAL A 150 -7.37 5.63 2.55
CA VAL A 150 -6.40 6.49 1.84
C VAL A 150 -5.18 5.73 1.33
N ARG A 151 -4.82 4.60 1.95
CA ARG A 151 -3.69 3.76 1.52
C ARG A 151 -4.09 2.93 0.30
N GLN A 152 -5.31 2.40 0.27
CA GLN A 152 -5.83 1.69 -0.89
C GLN A 152 -6.02 2.64 -2.08
N ASP A 153 -6.53 3.86 -1.84
CA ASP A 153 -6.62 4.91 -2.85
C ASP A 153 -5.23 5.25 -3.43
N TRP A 154 -4.23 5.41 -2.56
CA TRP A 154 -2.86 5.63 -2.99
C TRP A 154 -2.31 4.46 -3.80
N LEU A 155 -2.58 3.21 -3.38
CA LEU A 155 -2.15 1.99 -4.05
C LEU A 155 -2.65 1.95 -5.50
N VAL A 156 -3.94 2.18 -5.74
CA VAL A 156 -4.52 2.09 -7.09
C VAL A 156 -4.07 3.23 -8.01
N LYS A 157 -3.69 4.39 -7.45
CA LYS A 157 -3.21 5.54 -8.22
C LYS A 157 -1.73 5.49 -8.55
N ASN A 158 -0.90 4.98 -7.64
CA ASN A 158 0.56 5.11 -7.71
C ASN A 158 1.30 3.81 -8.02
N VAL A 159 0.65 2.65 -7.87
CA VAL A 159 1.27 1.35 -8.13
C VAL A 159 0.68 0.73 -9.38
N SER A 160 1.52 0.21 -10.27
CA SER A 160 1.05 -0.60 -11.40
C SER A 160 0.68 -2.01 -10.92
N VAL A 161 -0.52 -2.14 -10.36
CA VAL A 161 -1.06 -3.38 -9.80
C VAL A 161 -1.02 -4.51 -10.84
N ALA A 162 -1.41 -4.21 -12.08
CA ALA A 162 -1.39 -5.15 -13.19
C ALA A 162 0.02 -5.68 -13.48
N GLU A 163 1.02 -4.80 -13.60
CA GLU A 163 2.41 -5.20 -13.85
C GLU A 163 2.96 -6.07 -12.71
N VAL A 164 2.67 -5.72 -11.46
CA VAL A 164 3.09 -6.47 -10.28
C VAL A 164 2.50 -7.88 -10.31
N CYS A 165 1.20 -8.02 -10.54
CA CYS A 165 0.53 -9.32 -10.59
C CYS A 165 1.04 -10.19 -11.73
N VAL A 166 1.11 -9.64 -12.95
CA VAL A 166 1.58 -10.37 -14.15
C VAL A 166 3.01 -10.87 -13.97
N ARG A 167 3.92 -10.02 -13.46
CA ARG A 167 5.32 -10.42 -13.23
C ARG A 167 5.47 -11.46 -12.13
N ALA A 168 4.66 -11.37 -11.07
CA ALA A 168 4.68 -12.35 -10.00
C ALA A 168 4.17 -13.71 -10.50
N ALA A 169 3.04 -13.73 -11.23
CA ALA A 169 2.48 -14.93 -11.84
C ALA A 169 3.45 -15.58 -12.83
N ALA A 170 4.04 -14.81 -13.76
CA ALA A 170 5.00 -15.31 -14.74
C ALA A 170 6.26 -15.94 -14.12
N ARG A 171 6.55 -15.64 -12.85
CA ARG A 171 7.67 -16.20 -12.08
C ARG A 171 7.26 -17.28 -11.08
N GLY A 172 5.99 -17.70 -11.08
CA GLY A 172 5.44 -18.62 -10.09
C GLY A 172 5.57 -18.09 -8.65
N ARG A 173 5.52 -16.77 -8.46
CA ARG A 173 5.60 -16.15 -7.13
C ARG A 173 4.20 -15.88 -6.58
N ALA A 174 4.08 -15.95 -5.26
CA ALA A 174 2.87 -15.53 -4.56
C ALA A 174 2.55 -14.05 -4.85
N ILE A 175 1.26 -13.75 -4.96
CA ILE A 175 0.72 -12.39 -5.17
C ILE A 175 -0.04 -12.00 -3.91
N HIS A 176 0.04 -10.72 -3.53
CA HIS A 176 -0.72 -10.24 -2.38
C HIS A 176 -2.23 -10.36 -2.67
N PRO A 177 -3.04 -10.94 -1.75
CA PRO A 177 -4.48 -11.12 -1.95
C PRO A 177 -5.22 -9.85 -2.38
N VAL A 178 -4.98 -8.71 -1.71
CA VAL A 178 -5.51 -7.39 -2.12
C VAL A 178 -5.28 -7.08 -3.60
N LEU A 179 -4.08 -7.31 -4.13
CA LEU A 179 -3.77 -7.01 -5.54
C LEU A 179 -4.54 -7.92 -6.50
N LEU A 180 -4.68 -9.19 -6.13
CA LEU A 180 -5.49 -10.15 -6.90
C LEU A 180 -6.96 -9.74 -6.89
N ILE A 181 -7.51 -9.38 -5.73
CA ILE A 181 -8.91 -8.95 -5.58
C ILE A 181 -9.19 -7.72 -6.44
N LEU A 182 -8.31 -6.70 -6.36
CA LEU A 182 -8.47 -5.47 -7.14
C LEU A 182 -8.42 -5.75 -8.65
N LEU A 183 -7.51 -6.63 -9.09
CA LEU A 183 -7.37 -6.97 -10.49
C LEU A 183 -8.53 -7.84 -10.99
N GLU A 184 -9.01 -8.78 -10.19
CA GLU A 184 -10.18 -9.61 -10.48
C GLU A 184 -11.45 -8.77 -10.58
N GLU A 185 -11.69 -7.89 -9.61
CA GLU A 185 -12.87 -7.04 -9.60
C GLU A 185 -12.92 -6.12 -10.82
N MET A 186 -11.78 -5.55 -11.19
CA MET A 186 -11.68 -4.76 -12.41
C MET A 186 -11.88 -5.64 -13.65
N ALA A 187 -11.17 -6.77 -13.76
CA ALA A 187 -11.27 -7.65 -14.93
C ALA A 187 -12.70 -8.17 -15.14
N ALA A 188 -13.47 -8.41 -14.08
CA ALA A 188 -14.86 -8.84 -14.16
C ALA A 188 -15.83 -7.74 -14.61
N ASN A 189 -15.49 -6.46 -14.43
CA ASN A 189 -16.44 -5.34 -14.58
C ASN A 189 -15.94 -4.18 -15.47
N VAL A 190 -14.80 -4.37 -16.15
CA VAL A 190 -14.11 -3.34 -16.95
C VAL A 190 -14.94 -2.87 -18.14
N ASP A 191 -15.96 -3.63 -18.55
CA ASP A 191 -16.93 -3.29 -19.60
C ASP A 191 -17.53 -1.88 -19.46
N SER A 192 -17.82 -1.47 -18.22
CA SER A 192 -18.35 -0.13 -17.91
C SER A 192 -17.40 1.00 -18.34
N VAL A 193 -16.09 0.73 -18.36
CA VAL A 193 -15.02 1.67 -18.68
C VAL A 193 -14.60 1.57 -20.15
N VAL A 194 -14.59 0.36 -20.71
CA VAL A 194 -14.18 0.08 -22.09
C VAL A 194 -15.23 0.57 -23.09
N ARG A 195 -16.53 0.48 -22.79
CA ARG A 195 -17.59 0.99 -23.71
C ARG A 195 -17.52 2.51 -23.96
N GLN A 196 -16.81 3.27 -23.12
CA GLN A 196 -16.64 4.72 -23.30
C GLN A 196 -15.51 5.13 -24.25
N ARG A 197 -14.70 4.19 -24.73
CA ARG A 197 -13.79 4.41 -25.87
C ARG A 197 -13.70 3.13 -26.66
N SER A 198 -14.04 3.19 -27.95
CA SER A 198 -13.46 2.28 -28.92
C SER A 198 -11.95 2.39 -28.76
N PHE A 199 -11.35 1.47 -28.00
CA PHE A 199 -9.94 1.18 -28.16
C PHE A 199 -9.89 0.68 -29.60
N HIS A 200 -9.61 1.58 -30.53
CA HIS A 200 -9.10 1.19 -31.83
C HIS A 200 -7.81 0.45 -31.49
N LEU A 201 -7.96 -0.85 -31.33
CA LEU A 201 -6.91 -1.84 -31.39
C LEU A 201 -6.33 -1.63 -32.78
N VAL A 202 -5.39 -0.70 -32.89
CA VAL A 202 -4.50 -0.66 -34.03
C VAL A 202 -3.93 -2.07 -34.07
N PRO A 203 -4.18 -2.84 -35.15
CA PRO A 203 -3.55 -4.12 -35.31
C PRO A 203 -2.06 -3.89 -35.07
N ASP A 204 -1.46 -4.70 -34.22
CA ASP A 204 -0.01 -4.67 -34.05
C ASP A 204 0.52 -5.17 -35.41
N ILE A 205 0.71 -4.25 -36.37
CA ILE A 205 1.33 -4.54 -37.65
C ILE A 205 2.79 -4.75 -37.29
N ALA A 206 3.09 -5.95 -36.82
CA ALA A 206 4.44 -6.45 -36.74
C ALA A 206 4.94 -6.53 -38.18
N PHE A 207 5.55 -5.45 -38.66
CA PHE A 207 6.46 -5.51 -39.78
C PHE A 207 7.54 -6.50 -39.36
N LYS A 208 7.42 -7.75 -39.80
CA LYS A 208 8.53 -8.70 -39.73
C LYS A 208 9.65 -8.05 -40.54
N ALA A 209 10.67 -7.57 -39.84
CA ALA A 209 11.89 -7.12 -40.48
C ALA A 209 12.43 -8.27 -41.34
N ASP A 210 12.92 -7.92 -42.52
CA ASP A 210 13.58 -8.87 -43.41
C ASP A 210 14.67 -9.65 -42.65
N ALA A 211 14.75 -10.96 -42.89
CA ALA A 211 15.73 -11.84 -42.25
C ALA A 211 17.16 -11.32 -42.49
N GLU A 212 17.42 -10.73 -43.66
CA GLU A 212 18.71 -10.12 -44.00
C GLU A 212 19.02 -8.90 -43.10
N ALA A 213 18.05 -8.01 -42.90
CA ALA A 213 18.19 -6.87 -42.00
C ALA A 213 18.41 -7.29 -40.54
N VAL A 214 17.75 -8.37 -40.09
CA VAL A 214 17.97 -8.95 -38.76
C VAL A 214 19.41 -9.44 -38.63
N MET A 215 19.90 -10.22 -39.60
CA MET A 215 21.28 -10.73 -39.56
C MET A 215 22.32 -9.61 -39.58
N ALA A 216 22.12 -8.57 -40.39
CA ALA A 216 23.02 -7.43 -40.47
C ALA A 216 23.15 -6.71 -39.11
N HIS A 217 22.02 -6.47 -38.43
CA HIS A 217 22.04 -5.83 -37.11
C HIS A 217 22.62 -6.75 -36.02
N ARG A 218 22.37 -8.08 -36.09
CA ARG A 218 23.01 -9.06 -35.19
C ARG A 218 24.53 -9.04 -35.34
N ALA A 219 25.03 -9.03 -36.58
CA ALA A 219 26.46 -8.96 -36.88
C ALA A 219 27.09 -7.65 -36.39
N GLN A 220 26.43 -6.50 -36.64
CA GLN A 220 26.88 -5.20 -36.13
C GLN A 220 26.96 -5.18 -34.59
N TRP A 221 25.96 -5.75 -33.91
CA TRP A 221 25.96 -5.81 -32.45
C TRP A 221 27.05 -6.75 -31.92
N GLY A 222 27.25 -7.92 -32.54
CA GLY A 222 28.32 -8.85 -32.19
C GLY A 222 29.71 -8.25 -32.38
N ALA A 223 29.95 -7.56 -33.51
CA ALA A 223 31.20 -6.84 -33.76
C ALA A 223 31.43 -5.72 -32.74
N HIS A 224 30.38 -4.98 -32.38
CA HIS A 224 30.46 -3.93 -31.36
C HIS A 224 30.83 -4.47 -29.97
N LEU A 225 30.30 -5.64 -29.59
CA LEU A 225 30.69 -6.32 -28.35
C LEU A 225 32.14 -6.79 -28.38
N ALA A 226 32.57 -7.41 -29.48
CA ALA A 226 33.93 -7.91 -29.65
C ALA A 226 34.98 -6.79 -29.62
N ALA A 227 34.66 -5.63 -30.21
CA ALA A 227 35.53 -4.46 -30.21
C ALA A 227 35.61 -3.75 -28.85
N ASN A 228 34.69 -4.03 -27.92
CA ASN A 228 34.56 -3.29 -26.66
C ASN A 228 34.39 -4.21 -25.43
N PRO A 229 35.33 -5.16 -25.15
CA PRO A 229 35.17 -6.16 -24.09
C PRO A 229 35.11 -5.58 -22.67
N GLY A 230 35.64 -4.37 -22.45
CA GLY A 230 35.64 -3.70 -21.14
C GLY A 230 34.43 -2.81 -20.84
N LEU A 231 33.54 -2.59 -21.81
CA LEU A 231 32.41 -1.68 -21.61
C LEU A 231 31.24 -2.37 -20.90
N THR A 232 30.63 -1.65 -19.96
CA THR A 232 29.39 -2.10 -19.32
C THR A 232 28.23 -2.08 -20.31
N ARG A 233 27.20 -2.88 -20.06
CA ARG A 233 25.97 -2.92 -20.89
C ARG A 233 25.40 -1.53 -21.19
N THR A 234 25.40 -0.62 -20.21
CA THR A 234 24.88 0.75 -20.39
C THR A 234 25.76 1.56 -21.34
N GLN A 235 27.09 1.41 -21.24
CA GLN A 235 28.03 2.06 -22.15
C GLN A 235 27.92 1.50 -23.57
N LEU A 236 27.85 0.19 -23.73
CA LEU A 236 27.64 -0.48 -25.03
C LEU A 236 26.35 -0.02 -25.71
N ARG A 237 25.26 0.11 -24.95
CA ARG A 237 23.99 0.64 -25.47
C ARG A 237 24.12 2.08 -25.94
N ARG A 238 24.87 2.93 -25.24
CA ARG A 238 25.04 4.34 -25.61
C ARG A 238 25.89 4.49 -26.87
N THR A 239 26.96 3.70 -26.99
CA THR A 239 27.88 3.77 -28.14
C THR A 239 27.31 3.16 -29.42
N ALA A 240 26.34 2.23 -29.33
CA ALA A 240 25.62 1.66 -30.47
C ALA A 240 24.09 1.83 -30.32
N THR A 241 23.64 3.06 -30.05
CA THR A 241 22.22 3.36 -29.73
C THR A 241 21.26 2.95 -30.85
N ALA A 242 21.61 3.20 -32.11
CA ALA A 242 20.75 2.90 -33.25
C ALA A 242 20.54 1.39 -33.43
N THR A 243 21.63 0.61 -33.49
CA THR A 243 21.61 -0.85 -33.60
C THR A 243 20.88 -1.50 -32.43
N TRP A 244 21.12 -1.02 -31.20
CA TRP A 244 20.41 -1.49 -30.01
C TRP A 244 18.91 -1.20 -30.07
N ALA A 245 18.52 0.03 -30.43
CA ALA A 245 17.13 0.42 -30.52
C ALA A 245 16.38 -0.35 -31.61
N TRP A 246 17.06 -0.69 -32.71
CA TRP A 246 16.51 -1.51 -33.79
C TRP A 246 16.32 -2.97 -33.34
N LEU A 247 17.36 -3.61 -32.79
CA LEU A 247 17.29 -5.00 -32.30
C LEU A 247 16.30 -5.15 -31.14
N SER A 248 16.20 -4.18 -30.24
CA SER A 248 15.21 -4.20 -29.16
C SER A 248 13.77 -4.17 -29.66
N ARG A 249 13.52 -3.63 -30.86
CA ARG A 249 12.18 -3.56 -31.48
C ARG A 249 11.88 -4.80 -32.32
N ASN A 250 12.87 -5.32 -33.05
CA ASN A 250 12.67 -6.35 -34.06
C ASN A 250 13.16 -7.75 -33.66
N ASP A 251 14.09 -7.88 -32.71
CA ASP A 251 14.69 -9.17 -32.32
C ASP A 251 15.17 -9.17 -30.85
N ARG A 252 14.23 -8.88 -29.96
CA ARG A 252 14.51 -8.70 -28.53
C ARG A 252 15.05 -9.97 -27.87
N THR A 253 14.56 -11.14 -28.28
CA THR A 253 14.91 -12.42 -27.67
C THR A 253 16.39 -12.73 -27.91
N TRP A 254 16.87 -12.57 -29.14
CA TRP A 254 18.29 -12.76 -29.47
C TRP A 254 19.17 -11.72 -28.77
N LEU A 255 18.76 -10.45 -28.76
CA LEU A 255 19.51 -9.37 -28.12
C LEU A 255 19.71 -9.62 -26.61
N LEU A 256 18.68 -10.14 -25.92
CA LEU A 256 18.78 -10.45 -24.50
C LEU A 256 19.72 -11.62 -24.20
N ALA A 257 19.81 -12.60 -25.11
CA ALA A 257 20.71 -13.75 -25.00
C ALA A 257 22.17 -13.39 -25.34
N ASN A 258 22.40 -12.40 -26.21
CA ASN A 258 23.71 -12.03 -26.75
C ASN A 258 24.17 -10.64 -26.27
N GLN A 259 23.91 -10.28 -25.01
CA GLN A 259 24.40 -9.03 -24.41
C GLN A 259 25.18 -9.32 -23.13
N VAL A 260 26.07 -8.40 -22.75
CA VAL A 260 26.78 -8.46 -21.48
C VAL A 260 25.77 -8.42 -20.33
N SER A 261 25.92 -9.35 -19.38
CA SER A 261 25.11 -9.39 -18.17
C SER A 261 25.21 -8.06 -17.42
N ALA A 262 24.09 -7.56 -16.92
CA ALA A 262 24.12 -6.33 -16.13
C ALA A 262 24.92 -6.58 -14.85
N THR A 263 26.10 -5.99 -14.75
CA THR A 263 26.83 -5.85 -13.48
C THR A 263 25.97 -4.97 -12.60
N LYS A 264 25.23 -5.56 -11.66
CA LYS A 264 24.55 -4.77 -10.63
C LYS A 264 25.65 -4.23 -9.73
N PRO A 265 25.85 -2.89 -9.65
CA PRO A 265 26.64 -2.37 -8.56
C PRO A 265 26.01 -2.85 -7.24
N PRO A 266 26.80 -3.17 -6.21
CA PRO A 266 26.32 -3.51 -4.88
C PRO A 266 25.81 -2.24 -4.19
N GLY A 267 24.78 -1.60 -4.76
CA GLY A 267 24.02 -0.54 -4.13
C GLY A 267 22.75 -1.13 -3.56
N GLY A 268 22.56 -1.04 -2.24
CA GLY A 268 21.27 -1.33 -1.63
C GLY A 268 20.18 -0.50 -2.30
N ARG A 269 19.03 -1.10 -2.60
CA ARG A 269 17.89 -0.32 -3.11
C ARG A 269 17.53 0.72 -2.05
N PRO A 270 17.31 2.00 -2.43
CA PRO A 270 16.82 2.98 -1.48
C PRO A 270 15.52 2.46 -0.86
N PRO A 271 15.27 2.71 0.43
CA PRO A 271 14.07 2.24 1.09
C PRO A 271 12.84 2.83 0.40
N ALA A 272 11.80 2.01 0.21
CA ALA A 272 10.56 2.45 -0.43
C ALA A 272 9.99 3.69 0.29
N GLN A 273 9.51 4.68 -0.46
CA GLN A 273 8.90 5.87 0.12
C GLN A 273 7.62 5.50 0.90
N LEU A 274 7.39 6.21 2.00
CA LEU A 274 6.14 6.08 2.75
C LEU A 274 5.00 6.78 1.99
N PRO A 275 3.75 6.26 2.04
CA PRO A 275 2.63 6.95 1.41
C PRO A 275 2.42 8.34 2.01
N GLY A 276 2.37 9.38 1.16
CA GLY A 276 2.10 10.76 1.59
C GLY A 276 0.81 10.89 2.43
N PRO A 277 -0.34 10.33 1.99
CA PRO A 277 -1.59 10.39 2.75
C PRO A 277 -1.51 9.76 4.14
N LEU A 278 -0.67 8.74 4.35
CA LEU A 278 -0.43 8.17 5.68
C LEU A 278 0.27 9.21 6.57
N LEU A 279 1.33 9.84 6.05
CA LEU A 279 2.06 10.86 6.80
C LEU A 279 1.17 12.04 7.13
N ASP A 280 0.33 12.48 6.19
CA ASP A 280 -0.60 13.58 6.40
C ASP A 280 -1.68 13.22 7.43
N ALA A 281 -2.24 12.01 7.37
CA ALA A 281 -3.19 11.54 8.38
C ALA A 281 -2.58 11.55 9.79
N ILE A 282 -1.33 11.09 9.94
CA ILE A 282 -0.62 11.10 11.23
C ILE A 282 -0.26 12.52 11.67
N ARG A 283 0.09 13.41 10.73
CA ARG A 283 0.43 14.83 10.98
C ARG A 283 -0.77 15.72 11.26
N CYS A 284 -1.98 15.27 10.96
CA CYS A 284 -3.21 15.98 11.26
C CYS A 284 -3.98 15.35 12.42
N ASN A 285 -3.53 14.22 12.96
CA ASN A 285 -4.19 13.51 14.03
C ASN A 285 -3.97 14.20 15.39
N THR A 286 -5.06 14.66 15.99
CA THR A 286 -5.04 15.27 17.33
C THR A 286 -5.51 14.32 18.43
N THR A 287 -5.99 13.13 18.07
CA THR A 287 -6.49 12.10 18.99
C THR A 287 -5.34 11.47 19.77
N ASP A 288 -5.41 11.48 21.11
CA ASP A 288 -4.51 10.68 21.93
C ASP A 288 -5.03 9.23 21.99
N LEU A 289 -4.35 8.33 21.28
CA LEU A 289 -4.77 6.93 21.12
C LEU A 289 -4.48 6.06 22.37
N ARG A 290 -3.84 6.63 23.40
CA ARG A 290 -3.41 5.89 24.59
C ARG A 290 -4.51 5.88 25.65
N TYR A 291 -4.65 4.75 26.34
CA TYR A 291 -5.61 4.61 27.43
C TYR A 291 -5.24 5.49 28.64
N SER A 292 -6.20 6.29 29.10
CA SER A 292 -6.09 7.15 30.30
C SER A 292 -7.06 6.64 31.37
N ALA A 293 -6.55 5.99 32.42
CA ALA A 293 -7.34 5.78 33.63
C ALA A 293 -7.52 7.12 34.37
N GLU A 294 -8.73 7.44 34.82
CA GLU A 294 -9.03 8.61 35.68
C GLU A 294 -8.71 9.99 35.04
N GLY A 295 -8.75 10.10 33.71
CA GLY A 295 -8.43 11.36 33.01
C GLY A 295 -6.95 11.76 33.08
N ARG A 296 -6.05 10.85 33.53
CA ARG A 296 -4.61 11.08 33.55
C ARG A 296 -4.01 10.81 32.17
N GLU A 297 -3.36 11.84 31.61
CA GLU A 297 -2.59 11.66 30.38
C GLU A 297 -1.52 10.56 30.57
N PRO A 298 -1.56 9.48 29.78
CA PRO A 298 -0.65 8.37 29.95
C PRO A 298 0.78 8.77 29.63
N LEU A 299 1.74 8.07 30.23
CA LEU A 299 3.16 8.31 29.96
C LEU A 299 3.49 8.08 28.47
N PRO A 300 4.46 8.82 27.91
CA PRO A 300 4.91 8.60 26.54
C PRO A 300 5.49 7.18 26.44
N SER A 301 4.88 6.34 25.62
CA SER A 301 5.32 4.97 25.38
C SER A 301 5.21 4.67 23.89
N ALA A 302 6.37 4.60 23.23
CA ALA A 302 6.46 4.24 21.82
C ALA A 302 5.78 2.90 21.54
N TYR A 303 5.81 1.97 22.50
CA TYR A 303 5.10 0.69 22.40
C TYR A 303 3.57 0.85 22.36
N GLN A 304 3.00 1.64 23.28
CA GLN A 304 1.55 1.84 23.33
C GLN A 304 1.03 2.62 22.13
N GLU A 305 1.80 3.60 21.64
CA GLU A 305 1.46 4.33 20.42
C GLU A 305 1.56 3.46 19.19
N ARG A 306 2.63 2.68 19.06
CA ARG A 306 2.75 1.69 17.99
C ARG A 306 1.53 0.76 17.97
N LEU A 307 1.04 0.34 19.14
CA LEU A 307 -0.18 -0.46 19.25
C LEU A 307 -1.45 0.31 18.88
N GLY A 308 -1.60 1.57 19.32
CA GLY A 308 -2.75 2.41 18.98
C GLY A 308 -2.83 2.75 17.48
N PHE A 309 -1.67 3.00 16.87
CA PHE A 309 -1.51 3.14 15.43
C PHE A 309 -1.53 1.79 14.68
N GLY A 310 -1.57 0.66 15.39
CA GLY A 310 -1.55 -0.67 14.80
C GLY A 310 -0.29 -1.00 13.98
N MET A 311 0.79 -0.24 14.12
CA MET A 311 1.97 -0.36 13.27
C MET A 311 2.93 -1.47 13.73
N THR A 312 3.73 -1.98 12.79
CA THR A 312 4.94 -2.72 13.14
C THR A 312 6.01 -1.76 13.66
N GLU A 313 6.92 -2.25 14.49
CA GLU A 313 8.02 -1.45 15.05
C GLU A 313 8.85 -0.80 13.93
N TYR A 314 9.21 -1.58 12.93
CA TYR A 314 9.89 -1.08 11.74
C TYR A 314 9.14 0.05 11.01
N THR A 315 7.81 -0.05 10.87
CA THR A 315 7.02 1.00 10.20
C THR A 315 6.96 2.25 11.06
N TYR A 316 6.75 2.07 12.37
CA TYR A 316 6.72 3.16 13.34
C TYR A 316 8.03 3.94 13.35
N ASP A 317 9.18 3.27 13.43
CA ASP A 317 10.50 3.91 13.42
C ASP A 317 10.79 4.65 12.11
N ARG A 318 10.27 4.15 10.99
CA ARG A 318 10.39 4.83 9.70
C ARG A 318 9.55 6.09 9.65
N VAL A 319 8.29 6.01 10.07
CA VAL A 319 7.40 7.17 10.16
C VAL A 319 7.99 8.22 11.09
N ALA A 320 8.44 7.81 12.29
CA ALA A 320 9.05 8.71 13.26
C ALA A 320 10.27 9.44 12.69
N ARG A 321 11.19 8.74 12.02
CA ARG A 321 12.34 9.40 11.36
C ARG A 321 11.92 10.38 10.28
N THR A 322 11.02 9.98 9.38
CA THR A 322 10.54 10.84 8.29
C THR A 322 9.77 12.07 8.80
N LEU A 323 9.08 11.97 9.94
CA LEU A 323 8.38 13.10 10.54
C LEU A 323 9.31 13.98 11.39
N ASN A 324 10.33 13.43 12.05
CA ASN A 324 11.28 14.18 12.88
C ASN A 324 12.22 15.08 12.07
N GLU A 325 12.45 14.80 10.78
CA GLU A 325 13.22 15.67 9.87
C GLU A 325 12.46 16.96 9.48
N SER A 326 11.15 17.03 9.79
CA SER A 326 10.32 18.22 9.66
C SER A 326 10.20 18.88 11.04
N THR A 327 10.53 20.18 11.14
CA THR A 327 10.45 21.01 12.37
C THR A 327 9.07 21.08 13.04
N ALA A 328 8.06 20.34 12.54
CA ALA A 328 6.75 20.18 13.16
C ALA A 328 6.78 19.04 14.20
N HIS A 329 7.45 19.29 15.32
CA HIS A 329 7.55 18.39 16.49
C HIS A 329 6.21 18.04 17.18
N ARG A 330 5.03 18.04 16.55
CA ARG A 330 3.76 18.19 17.29
C ARG A 330 2.89 16.94 17.52
N GLN A 331 3.14 15.79 16.90
CA GLN A 331 2.06 14.80 16.80
C GLN A 331 2.38 13.32 17.06
N LEU A 332 3.61 12.92 17.37
CA LEU A 332 3.84 11.60 17.97
C LEU A 332 3.92 11.75 19.49
N PRO A 333 2.86 11.39 20.25
CA PRO A 333 2.81 11.60 21.70
C PRO A 333 3.93 10.90 22.50
N ALA A 334 4.68 9.97 21.92
CA ALA A 334 5.76 9.24 22.56
C ALA A 334 7.04 10.08 22.62
N ASN A 335 7.06 11.21 21.93
CA ASN A 335 8.13 12.18 22.09
C ASN A 335 7.97 12.88 23.44
N ARG A 336 8.95 12.65 24.32
CA ARG A 336 9.01 13.24 25.67
C ARG A 336 8.86 14.77 25.65
N GLN A 337 9.45 15.47 24.67
CA GLN A 337 9.32 16.92 24.53
C GLN A 337 7.85 17.33 24.32
N VAL A 338 7.14 16.62 23.45
CA VAL A 338 5.72 16.90 23.12
C VAL A 338 4.83 16.68 24.33
N PHE A 339 5.05 15.56 25.02
CA PHE A 339 4.35 15.22 26.26
C PHE A 339 4.55 16.31 27.33
N VAL A 340 5.79 16.71 27.57
CA VAL A 340 6.09 17.76 28.56
C VAL A 340 5.45 19.09 28.15
N THR A 341 5.63 19.52 26.90
CA THR A 341 5.06 20.79 26.40
C THR A 341 3.53 20.84 26.52
N ARG A 342 2.81 19.76 26.21
CA ARG A 342 1.34 19.71 26.36
C ARG A 342 0.90 19.83 27.82
N ARG A 343 1.56 19.10 28.74
CA ARG A 343 1.23 19.15 30.17
C ARG A 343 1.55 20.51 30.78
N VAL A 344 2.64 21.13 30.37
CA VAL A 344 2.97 22.49 30.77
C VAL A 344 1.93 23.48 30.25
N ALA A 345 1.58 23.43 28.96
CA ALA A 345 0.58 24.32 28.38
C ALA A 345 -0.78 24.21 29.09
N ARG A 346 -1.21 22.98 29.44
CA ARG A 346 -2.43 22.75 30.23
C ARG A 346 -2.29 23.31 31.65
N ALA A 347 -1.16 23.06 32.31
CA ALA A 347 -0.90 23.55 33.66
C ALA A 347 -0.88 25.09 33.73
N THR A 348 -0.26 25.75 32.74
CA THR A 348 -0.24 27.22 32.67
C THR A 348 -1.61 27.83 32.39
N ALA A 349 -2.52 27.06 31.77
CA ALA A 349 -3.91 27.47 31.55
C ALA A 349 -4.83 27.14 32.73
N ASP A 350 -4.36 26.37 33.73
CA ASP A 350 -5.14 25.98 34.90
C ASP A 350 -5.25 27.15 35.90
N PRO A 351 -6.46 27.51 36.38
CA PRO A 351 -6.65 28.55 37.38
C PRO A 351 -5.84 28.33 38.66
N ALA A 352 -5.57 27.08 39.04
CA ALA A 352 -4.75 26.73 40.20
C ALA A 352 -3.28 27.15 40.05
N CYS A 353 -2.83 27.43 38.83
CA CYS A 353 -1.50 27.95 38.55
C CYS A 353 -1.44 29.48 38.72
N GLY A 354 -2.58 30.17 38.82
CA GLY A 354 -2.69 31.57 39.23
C GLY A 354 -1.82 32.57 38.44
N GLY A 355 -1.47 32.27 37.19
CA GLY A 355 -0.56 33.07 36.37
C GLY A 355 0.91 33.06 36.81
N THR A 356 1.28 32.21 37.77
CA THR A 356 2.65 32.11 38.30
C THR A 356 3.59 31.40 37.32
N GLN A 357 4.73 32.01 37.00
CA GLN A 357 5.78 31.40 36.17
C GLN A 357 6.79 30.53 36.96
N ALA A 358 6.61 30.37 38.27
CA ALA A 358 7.50 29.56 39.09
C ALA A 358 7.45 28.08 38.67
N LEU A 359 8.61 27.53 38.29
CA LEU A 359 8.75 26.16 37.79
C LEU A 359 8.23 25.10 38.77
N SER A 360 8.36 25.31 40.08
CA SER A 360 7.84 24.38 41.10
C SER A 360 6.32 24.30 41.12
N VAL A 361 5.64 25.42 40.88
CA VAL A 361 4.16 25.49 40.82
C VAL A 361 3.67 24.86 39.52
N ILE A 362 4.29 25.22 38.39
CA ILE A 362 3.99 24.62 37.08
C ILE A 362 4.25 23.11 37.11
N ALA A 363 5.38 22.64 37.67
CA ALA A 363 5.71 21.23 37.78
C ALA A 363 4.66 20.47 38.61
N ARG A 364 4.21 21.04 39.72
CA ARG A 364 3.17 20.44 40.57
C ARG A 364 1.84 20.33 39.85
N VAL A 365 1.36 21.40 39.21
CA VAL A 365 0.08 21.42 38.47
C VAL A 365 0.17 20.50 37.24
N ALA A 366 1.29 20.54 36.51
CA ALA A 366 1.58 19.63 35.40
C ALA A 366 1.86 18.19 35.85
N ARG A 367 2.00 17.93 37.16
CA ARG A 367 2.47 16.68 37.77
C ARG A 367 3.68 16.09 37.05
N LEU A 368 4.70 16.93 36.86
CA LEU A 368 6.02 16.61 36.36
C LEU A 368 7.04 16.85 37.47
N ARG A 369 8.22 16.24 37.36
CA ARG A 369 9.33 16.61 38.26
C ARG A 369 9.91 17.96 37.82
N PRO A 370 10.31 18.84 38.76
CA PRO A 370 10.94 20.12 38.41
C PRO A 370 12.12 19.97 37.45
N GLU A 371 12.96 18.94 37.64
CA GLU A 371 14.10 18.65 36.74
C GLU A 371 13.65 18.44 35.28
N THR A 372 12.47 17.84 35.07
CA THR A 372 11.93 17.61 33.73
C THR A 372 11.46 18.91 33.06
N LEU A 373 11.17 19.97 33.81
CA LEU A 373 10.89 21.27 33.20
C LEU A 373 12.16 22.01 32.79
N VAL A 374 13.23 21.88 33.57
CA VAL A 374 14.52 22.52 33.28
C VAL A 374 15.06 22.11 31.90
N ASP A 375 14.91 20.82 31.56
CA ASP A 375 15.42 20.27 30.31
C ASP A 375 14.53 20.57 29.08
N PHE A 376 13.23 20.86 29.27
CA PHE A 376 12.23 20.83 28.19
C PHE A 376 11.33 22.08 28.11
N TYR A 377 11.41 23.00 29.07
CA TYR A 377 10.60 24.22 29.14
C TYR A 377 11.48 25.45 29.43
N GLN A 378 11.56 26.35 28.45
CA GLN A 378 12.13 27.69 28.63
C GLN A 378 10.96 28.68 28.73
N PRO A 379 10.75 29.34 29.88
CA PRO A 379 9.76 30.40 29.99
C PRO A 379 10.14 31.53 29.03
N THR A 380 9.21 31.93 28.17
CA THR A 380 9.32 33.12 27.31
C THR A 380 9.04 34.38 28.09
#